data_AF-A0A243BDZ5-F1
#
_entry.id   AF-A0A243BDZ5-F1
#
_cell.length_a   1.000
_cell.length_b   1.000
_cell.length_c   1.000
_cell.angle_alpha   90.00
_cell.angle_beta   90.00
_cell.angle_gamma   90.00
#
_symmetry.space_group_name_H-M   'P 1'
#
loop_
_entity.id
_entity.type
_entity.pdbx_description
1 polymer ?
#
loop_
_entity_poly.entity_id
_entity_poly.type
_entity_poly.pdbx_seq_one_letter_code
_entity_poly.pdbx_strand_id
1 'polypeptide(L)' 'MRNVPYKVLLPSAFWREAKSKDEIKERIKQYFRTSYPECQIKKVIKENGSYIAICTRGS' A
#
# COMPACT_ATOMS: atom_id res chain seq x y z
N MET A 1 13.13 19.13 4.14
CA MET A 1 11.93 18.28 4.27
C MET A 1 12.38 16.82 4.38
N ARG A 2 12.12 16.13 5.50
CA ARG A 2 12.45 14.70 5.63
C ARG A 2 11.27 13.89 5.12
N ASN A 3 11.37 13.34 3.90
CA ASN A 3 10.44 12.31 3.44
C ASN A 3 10.73 11.03 4.22
N VAL A 4 10.10 10.87 5.39
CA VAL A 4 10.24 9.64 6.18
C VAL A 4 9.49 8.53 5.42
N PRO A 5 10.17 7.46 4.99
CA PRO A 5 9.50 6.34 4.37
C PRO A 5 8.75 5.53 5.44
N TYR A 6 7.44 5.44 5.27
CA TYR A 6 6.55 4.63 6.10
C TYR A 6 6.28 3.30 5.41
N LYS A 7 6.44 2.20 6.15
CA LYS A 7 6.05 0.87 5.73
C LYS A 7 4.66 0.58 6.27
N VAL A 8 3.70 0.38 5.37
CA VAL A 8 2.32 -0.01 5.71
C VAL A 8 2.14 -1.45 5.29
N LEU A 9 1.83 -2.31 6.26
CA LEU A 9 1.52 -3.71 6.01
C LEU A 9 0.14 -3.79 5.34
N LEU A 10 0.06 -4.45 4.19
CA LEU A 10 -1.17 -4.60 3.45
C LEU A 10 -1.86 -5.91 3.83
N PRO A 11 -3.19 -5.87 4.05
CA PRO A 11 -4.00 -7.06 4.22
C PRO A 11 -3.75 -8.07 3.11
N SER A 12 -3.32 -9.28 3.48
CA SER A 12 -3.20 -10.41 2.54
C SER A 12 -4.55 -10.77 1.89
N ALA A 13 -5.67 -10.35 2.50
CA ALA A 13 -7.02 -10.42 1.95
C ALA A 13 -7.12 -9.83 0.54
N PHE A 14 -6.42 -8.73 0.24
CA PHE A 14 -6.45 -8.12 -1.10
C PHE A 14 -5.98 -9.09 -2.19
N TRP A 15 -4.98 -9.93 -1.88
CA TRP A 15 -4.47 -10.94 -2.82
C TRP A 15 -5.26 -12.25 -2.80
N ARG A 16 -5.89 -12.57 -1.67
CA ARG A 16 -6.76 -13.74 -1.57
C ARG A 16 -8.08 -13.56 -2.33
N GLU A 17 -8.60 -12.34 -2.36
CA GLU A 17 -9.91 -12.06 -2.96
C GLU A 17 -9.82 -11.54 -4.39
N ALA A 18 -8.76 -10.82 -4.75
CA ALA A 18 -8.64 -10.26 -6.09
C ALA A 18 -8.26 -11.33 -7.11
N LYS A 19 -8.97 -11.33 -8.25
CA LYS A 19 -8.70 -12.26 -9.35
C LYS A 19 -7.61 -11.77 -10.28
N SER A 20 -7.27 -10.48 -10.20
CA SER A 20 -6.34 -9.81 -11.11
C SER A 20 -5.45 -8.78 -10.40
N LYS A 21 -4.26 -8.53 -10.97
CA LYS A 21 -3.32 -7.50 -10.47
C LYS A 21 -3.93 -6.10 -10.49
N ASP A 22 -4.82 -5.81 -11.43
CA ASP A 22 -5.51 -4.52 -11.52
C ASP A 22 -6.49 -4.30 -10.38
N GLU A 23 -7.28 -5.31 -10.00
CA GLU A 23 -8.14 -5.24 -8.81
C GLU A 23 -7.34 -5.00 -7.53
N ILE A 24 -6.18 -5.66 -7.39
CA ILE A 24 -5.28 -5.44 -6.25
C ILE A 24 -4.84 -3.98 -6.20
N LYS A 25 -4.42 -3.41 -7.34
CA LYS A 25 -4.01 -2.00 -7.42
C LYS A 25 -5.15 -1.05 -7.04
N GLU A 26 -6.36 -1.30 -7.52
CA GLU A 26 -7.54 -0.49 -7.20
C GLU A 26 -7.89 -0.55 -5.70
N ARG A 27 -7.92 -1.75 -5.12
CA ARG A 27 -8.17 -1.94 -3.68
C ARG A 27 -7.12 -1.25 -2.82
N ILE A 28 -5.84 -1.38 -3.17
CA ILE A 28 -4.75 -0.69 -2.48
C ILE A 28 -4.97 0.83 -2.58
N LYS A 29 -5.25 1.38 -3.76
CA LYS A 29 -5.50 2.82 -3.93
C LYS A 29 -6.66 3.31 -3.06
N GLN A 30 -7.80 2.60 -3.06
CA GLN A 30 -8.94 2.93 -2.21
C GLN A 30 -8.57 2.87 -0.71
N TYR A 31 -7.89 1.80 -0.29
CA TYR A 31 -7.45 1.63 1.10
C TYR A 31 -6.57 2.80 1.57
N PHE A 32 -5.60 3.21 0.75
CA PHE A 32 -4.75 4.37 1.03
C PHE A 32 -5.52 5.67 1.00
N ARG A 33 -6.44 5.86 0.05
CA ARG A 33 -7.26 7.08 -0.02
C ARG A 33 -8.12 7.27 1.24
N THR A 34 -8.66 6.19 1.80
CA THR A 34 -9.51 6.25 3.00
C THR A 34 -8.69 6.30 4.29
N SER A 35 -7.63 5.50 4.40
CA SER A 35 -6.89 5.32 5.67
C SER A 35 -5.68 6.23 5.80
N TYR A 36 -5.09 6.66 4.67
CA TYR A 36 -3.84 7.43 4.62
C TYR A 36 -3.85 8.44 3.46
N PRO A 37 -4.74 9.45 3.46
CA PRO A 37 -4.88 10.42 2.37
C PRO A 37 -3.60 11.22 2.10
N GLU A 38 -2.74 11.37 3.12
CA GLU A 38 -1.48 12.11 3.07
C GLU A 38 -0.28 11.24 2.62
N CYS A 39 -0.48 9.93 2.49
CA CYS A 39 0.57 8.98 2.12
C CYS A 39 0.61 8.79 0.61
N GLN A 40 1.75 9.16 0.03
CA GLN A 40 2.00 8.87 -1.37
C GLN A 40 2.71 7.52 -1.50
N ILE A 41 2.03 6.52 -2.05
CA ILE A 41 2.58 5.19 -2.30
C ILE A 41 3.74 5.32 -3.30
N LYS A 42 4.94 4.89 -2.92
CA LYS A 42 6.11 4.85 -3.81
C LYS A 42 6.29 3.46 -4.42
N LYS A 43 6.18 2.42 -3.60
CA LYS A 43 6.32 1.02 -4.07
C LYS A 43 5.56 0.06 -3.18
N VAL A 44 5.20 -1.08 -3.73
CA VAL A 44 4.68 -2.23 -2.98
C VAL A 44 5.69 -3.37 -3.14
N ILE A 45 6.16 -3.90 -2.03
CA ILE A 45 7.10 -5.02 -1.97
C ILE A 45 6.43 -6.22 -1.31
N LYS A 46 6.90 -7.43 -1.62
CA LYS A 46 6.50 -8.65 -0.92
C LYS A 46 7.68 -9.09 -0.05
N GLU A 47 7.47 -9.21 1.25
CA GLU A 47 8.49 -9.59 2.23
C GLU A 47 7.89 -10.67 3.14
N ASN A 48 8.55 -11.82 3.29
CA ASN A 48 8.09 -12.94 4.12
C ASN A 48 6.63 -13.37 3.90
N GLY A 49 6.18 -13.39 2.64
CA GLY A 49 4.80 -13.75 2.30
C GLY A 49 3.76 -12.64 2.54
N SER A 50 4.15 -11.54 3.18
CA SER A 50 3.32 -10.35 3.40
C SER A 50 3.60 -9.27 2.36
N TYR A 51 2.61 -8.45 2.05
CA TYR A 51 2.76 -7.34 1.13
C TYR A 51 2.89 -6.04 1.92
N ILE A 52 3.89 -5.23 1.60
CA ILE A 52 4.21 -4.00 2.31
C ILE A 52 4.22 -2.86 1.29
N ALA A 53 3.38 -1.85 1.50
CA ALA A 53 3.44 -0.59 0.77
C ALA A 53 4.41 0.37 1.47
N ILE A 54 5.35 0.88 0.70
CA ILE A 54 6.27 1.93 1.13
C ILE A 54 5.71 3.24 0.63
N CYS A 55 5.35 4.10 1.59
CA CYS A 55 4.77 5.40 1.35
C CYS A 55 5.69 6.49 1.88
N THR A 56 5.64 7.66 1.28
CA THR A 56 6.28 8.85 1.84
C THR A 56 5.18 9.82 2.24
N ARG A 57 5.20 10.26 3.49
CA ARG A 57 4.38 11.38 3.94
C ARG A 57 5.22 12.65 3.82
N GLY A 58 4.73 13.62 3.04
CA GLY A 58 5.26 14.97 3.07
C GLY A 58 4.60 15.70 4.23
N SER A 59 5.38 16.10 5.23
CA SER A 59 4.97 17.11 6.22
C SER A 59 5.53 18.46 5.81
#